data_AF-A0A2A2K0U8-F1
#
_entry.id   AF-A0A2A2K0U8-F1
#
_cell.length_a   1.000
_cell.length_b   1.000
_cell.length_c   1.000
_cell.angle_alpha   90.00
_cell.angle_beta   90.00
_cell.angle_gamma   90.00
#
_symmetry.space_group_name_H-M   'P 1'
#
loop_
_entity.id
_entity.type
_entity.pdbx_description
1 polymer ?
#
loop_
_entity_poly.entity_id
_entity_poly.type
_entity_poly.pdbx_seq_one_letter_code
_entity_poly.pdbx_strand_id
1 'polypeptide(L)'
;MPFSIFTTFRNSAFYYHHHFCRLRPRHRILIEGGIPPVEFEWEKKRTARRQRFGQFGLASGVNLEELWPTVEEIEEEEAIGMYRELQAVLQEHKQLVAERKKAEAARDKEIQANIKKYPAILKKYEASQIKAEKEKDEKELTLERRIREIHEYFGYWLDPKDPRFGVMLQQKEAEEKKAEKMAKRAEKEKKKFADIV
;
A
#
# COMPACT_ATOMS: atom_id res chain seq x y z
N MET A 1 -55.93 -75.62 2.36
CA MET A 1 -55.28 -74.76 1.33
C MET A 1 -55.66 -73.33 1.64
N PRO A 2 -54.78 -72.30 1.60
CA PRO A 2 -53.38 -72.21 1.14
C PRO A 2 -52.36 -72.16 2.31
N PHE A 3 -51.16 -72.76 2.25
CA PHE A 3 -49.91 -72.41 1.54
C PHE A 3 -49.19 -71.12 2.03
N SER A 4 -48.12 -71.33 2.80
CA SER A 4 -46.77 -70.71 2.75
C SER A 4 -46.64 -69.18 2.77
N ILE A 5 -45.75 -68.55 3.54
CA ILE A 5 -44.29 -68.72 3.51
C ILE A 5 -43.71 -68.30 4.89
N PHE A 6 -43.13 -69.25 5.61
CA PHE A 6 -42.13 -68.98 6.65
C PHE A 6 -40.81 -68.67 5.95
N THR A 7 -40.44 -67.40 5.83
CA THR A 7 -39.06 -67.02 5.54
C THR A 7 -38.29 -66.92 6.84
N THR A 8 -37.75 -68.05 7.27
CA THR A 8 -36.63 -68.09 8.22
C THR A 8 -35.44 -67.36 7.60
N PHE A 9 -35.30 -66.06 7.85
CA PHE A 9 -34.00 -65.42 7.69
C PHE A 9 -33.16 -65.79 8.91
N ARG A 10 -32.57 -66.97 8.80
CA ARG A 10 -31.49 -67.48 9.63
C ARG A 10 -30.38 -66.43 9.58
N ASN A 11 -30.34 -65.51 10.54
CA ASN A 11 -29.14 -64.72 10.80
C ASN A 11 -28.10 -65.70 11.35
N SER A 12 -27.44 -66.36 10.42
CA SER A 12 -26.20 -67.08 10.60
C SER A 12 -25.27 -66.19 11.42
N ALA A 13 -25.06 -66.58 12.67
CA ALA A 13 -23.93 -66.13 13.46
C ALA A 13 -22.66 -66.59 12.73
N PHE A 14 -22.21 -65.80 11.77
CA PHE A 14 -20.85 -65.86 11.29
C PHE A 14 -19.98 -65.28 12.42
N TYR A 15 -19.63 -66.15 13.36
CA TYR A 15 -18.52 -65.93 14.28
C TYR A 15 -17.24 -65.88 13.45
N TYR A 16 -16.98 -64.73 12.81
CA TYR A 16 -15.66 -64.42 12.33
C TYR A 16 -14.77 -64.14 13.55
N HIS A 17 -14.16 -65.19 14.09
CA HIS A 17 -13.03 -65.09 15.02
C HIS A 17 -11.83 -64.55 14.24
N HIS A 18 -11.86 -63.27 13.87
CA HIS A 18 -10.67 -62.59 13.40
C HIS A 18 -9.75 -62.42 14.60
N HIS A 19 -8.70 -63.24 14.65
CA HIS A 19 -7.59 -63.09 15.58
C HIS A 19 -6.79 -61.82 15.26
N PHE A 20 -7.40 -60.65 15.45
CA PHE A 20 -6.68 -59.40 15.64
C PHE A 20 -6.10 -59.42 17.05
N CYS A 21 -4.97 -60.13 17.24
CA CYS A 21 -4.36 -60.47 18.52
C CYS A 21 -3.90 -59.29 19.40
N ARG A 22 -4.31 -58.04 19.10
CA ARG A 22 -3.97 -56.85 19.90
C ARG A 22 -5.09 -55.81 20.01
N LEU A 23 -6.35 -56.17 19.75
CA LEU A 23 -7.48 -55.27 20.01
C LEU A 23 -7.88 -55.30 21.49
N ARG A 24 -7.92 -54.10 22.09
CA ARG A 24 -8.43 -53.87 23.44
C ARG A 24 -9.93 -54.23 23.50
N PRO A 25 -10.46 -54.63 24.67
CA PRO A 25 -11.89 -54.95 24.84
C PRO A 25 -12.82 -53.89 24.23
N ARG A 26 -12.49 -52.60 24.43
CA ARG A 26 -13.21 -51.46 23.84
C ARG A 26 -13.35 -51.52 22.32
N HIS A 27 -12.32 -51.95 21.60
CA HIS A 27 -12.36 -52.01 20.13
C HIS A 27 -13.25 -53.15 19.64
N ARG A 28 -13.40 -54.23 20.41
CA ARG A 28 -14.30 -55.34 20.07
C ARG A 28 -15.76 -54.89 20.15
N ILE A 29 -16.11 -54.18 21.22
CA ILE A 29 -17.45 -53.61 21.41
C ILE A 29 -17.83 -52.68 20.24
N LEU A 30 -16.90 -51.83 19.79
CA LEU A 30 -17.13 -50.95 18.65
C LEU A 30 -17.34 -51.71 17.34
N ILE A 31 -16.60 -52.80 17.09
CA ILE A 31 -16.76 -53.64 15.90
C ILE A 31 -18.10 -54.37 15.93
N GLU A 32 -18.53 -54.81 17.11
CA GLU A 32 -19.84 -55.43 17.35
C GLU A 32 -21.00 -54.43 17.26
N GLY A 33 -20.72 -53.13 17.06
CA GLY A 33 -21.72 -52.06 16.99
C GLY A 33 -22.27 -51.65 18.36
N GLY A 34 -21.65 -52.13 19.45
CA GLY A 34 -21.98 -51.76 20.81
C GLY A 34 -21.38 -50.43 21.24
N ILE A 35 -21.88 -49.90 22.35
CA ILE A 35 -21.41 -48.63 22.92
C ILE A 35 -20.36 -48.94 23.99
N PRO A 36 -19.11 -48.48 23.84
CA PRO A 36 -18.09 -48.72 24.84
C PRO A 36 -18.37 -47.97 26.16
N PRO A 37 -18.06 -48.56 27.32
CA PRO A 37 -18.22 -47.89 28.61
C PRO A 37 -17.32 -46.64 28.72
N VAL A 38 -17.67 -45.71 29.62
CA VAL A 38 -16.83 -44.55 29.94
C VAL A 38 -15.77 -44.98 30.94
N GLU A 39 -14.51 -45.09 30.50
CA GLU A 39 -13.40 -45.53 31.36
C GLU A 39 -12.45 -44.39 31.69
N PHE A 40 -12.17 -43.51 30.73
CA PHE A 40 -11.14 -42.48 30.87
C PHE A 40 -11.69 -41.14 31.36
N GLU A 41 -10.88 -40.37 32.08
CA GLU A 41 -11.28 -39.05 32.59
C GLU A 41 -11.64 -38.05 31.48
N TRP A 42 -10.97 -38.12 30.33
CA TRP A 42 -11.31 -37.26 29.19
C TRP A 42 -12.66 -37.62 28.58
N GLU A 43 -13.11 -38.88 28.65
CA GLU A 43 -14.44 -39.31 28.18
C GLU A 43 -15.55 -38.75 29.08
N LYS A 44 -15.22 -38.42 30.33
CA LYS A 44 -16.13 -37.76 31.27
C LYS A 44 -16.29 -36.27 30.99
N LYS A 45 -15.39 -35.64 30.24
CA LYS A 45 -15.50 -34.21 29.87
C LYS A 45 -16.71 -33.98 28.97
N ARG A 46 -17.32 -32.81 29.08
CA ARG A 46 -18.52 -32.41 28.32
C ARG A 46 -18.33 -32.51 26.80
N THR A 47 -17.15 -32.16 26.30
CA THR A 47 -16.82 -32.27 24.86
C THR A 47 -16.88 -33.72 24.35
N ALA A 48 -16.33 -34.67 25.10
CA ALA A 48 -16.38 -36.08 24.74
C ALA A 48 -17.79 -36.66 24.87
N ARG A 49 -18.59 -36.19 25.86
CA ARG A 49 -20.02 -36.55 25.96
C ARG A 49 -20.83 -36.05 24.78
N ARG A 50 -20.63 -34.80 24.33
CA ARG A 50 -21.25 -34.25 23.10
C ARG A 50 -20.91 -35.10 21.87
N GLN A 51 -19.64 -35.47 21.71
CA GLN A 51 -19.21 -36.32 20.60
C GLN A 51 -19.84 -37.71 20.66
N ARG A 52 -19.90 -38.32 21.85
CA ARG A 52 -20.54 -39.63 22.06
C ARG A 52 -22.03 -39.58 21.76
N PHE A 53 -22.73 -38.55 22.18
CA PHE A 53 -24.13 -38.33 21.84
C PHE A 53 -24.33 -38.15 20.32
N GLY A 54 -23.44 -37.42 19.65
CA GLY A 54 -23.47 -37.29 18.18
C GLY A 54 -23.28 -38.61 17.42
N GLN A 55 -22.54 -39.57 17.99
CA GLN A 55 -22.28 -40.88 17.37
C GLN A 55 -23.37 -41.91 17.63
N PHE A 56 -23.88 -41.99 18.87
CA PHE A 56 -24.79 -43.06 19.30
C PHE A 56 -26.21 -42.55 19.62
N GLY A 57 -26.45 -41.25 19.55
CA GLY A 57 -27.75 -40.63 19.86
C GLY A 57 -28.21 -40.90 21.29
N LEU A 58 -29.52 -41.10 21.47
CA LEU A 58 -30.13 -41.37 22.78
C LEU A 58 -29.66 -42.68 23.42
N ALA A 59 -29.20 -43.65 22.62
CA ALA A 59 -28.68 -44.91 23.14
C ALA A 59 -27.40 -44.72 23.99
N SER A 60 -26.72 -43.56 23.86
CA SER A 60 -25.56 -43.21 24.67
C SER A 60 -25.86 -42.96 26.15
N GLY A 61 -27.13 -42.74 26.52
CA GLY A 61 -27.53 -42.45 27.90
C GLY A 61 -26.98 -41.14 28.46
N VAL A 62 -26.52 -40.22 27.60
CA VAL A 62 -26.00 -38.91 28.01
C VAL A 62 -27.16 -37.96 28.30
N ASN A 63 -27.10 -37.25 29.43
CA ASN A 63 -28.06 -36.21 29.79
C ASN A 63 -28.02 -35.06 28.77
N LEU A 64 -29.17 -34.73 28.19
CA LEU A 64 -29.30 -33.69 27.17
C LEU A 64 -29.03 -32.27 27.72
N GLU A 65 -29.38 -32.01 28.97
CA GLU A 65 -29.22 -30.72 29.63
C GLU A 65 -27.74 -30.30 29.72
N GLU A 66 -26.86 -31.25 30.01
CA GLU A 66 -25.41 -31.04 30.10
C GLU A 66 -24.74 -30.76 28.75
N LEU A 67 -25.44 -31.01 27.63
CA LEU A 67 -24.90 -30.78 26.30
C LEU A 67 -24.97 -29.31 25.90
N TRP A 68 -25.89 -28.54 26.45
CA TRP A 68 -25.99 -27.11 26.16
C TRP A 68 -24.88 -26.33 26.90
N PRO A 69 -24.44 -25.18 26.37
CA PRO A 69 -23.58 -24.26 27.12
C PRO A 69 -24.31 -23.77 28.37
N THR A 70 -23.55 -23.46 29.41
CA THR A 70 -24.09 -22.84 30.63
C THR A 70 -24.33 -21.36 30.40
N VAL A 71 -25.16 -20.74 31.24
CA VAL A 71 -25.44 -19.30 31.16
C VAL A 71 -24.14 -18.48 31.29
N GLU A 72 -23.25 -18.88 32.19
CA GLU A 72 -21.93 -18.26 32.37
C GLU A 72 -21.08 -18.31 31.08
N GLU A 73 -21.09 -19.43 30.36
CA GLU A 73 -20.36 -19.56 29.08
C GLU A 73 -20.95 -18.68 27.98
N ILE A 74 -22.27 -18.51 27.96
CA ILE A 74 -22.95 -17.62 27.01
C ILE A 74 -22.59 -16.16 27.32
N GLU A 75 -22.64 -15.77 28.59
CA GLU A 75 -22.27 -14.41 29.03
C GLU A 75 -20.79 -14.10 28.74
N GLU A 76 -19.90 -15.06 28.94
CA GLU A 76 -18.49 -14.94 28.54
C GLU A 76 -18.35 -14.75 27.02
N GLU A 77 -19.04 -15.55 26.21
CA GLU A 77 -19.02 -15.42 24.74
C GLU A 77 -19.54 -14.06 24.26
N GLU A 78 -20.63 -13.57 24.85
CA GLU A 78 -21.20 -12.25 24.57
C GLU A 78 -20.25 -11.12 25.00
N ALA A 79 -19.56 -11.26 26.15
CA ALA A 79 -18.60 -10.30 26.65
C ALA A 79 -17.34 -10.16 25.78
N ILE A 80 -16.92 -11.22 25.08
CA ILE A 80 -15.79 -11.15 24.13
C ILE A 80 -16.13 -10.18 22.97
N GLY A 81 -17.41 -9.99 22.63
CA GLY A 81 -17.84 -8.96 21.69
C GLY A 81 -17.35 -9.17 20.26
N MET A 82 -17.13 -10.43 19.84
CA MET A 82 -16.61 -10.77 18.51
C MET A 82 -17.56 -10.35 17.38
N TYR A 83 -18.85 -10.30 17.67
CA TYR A 83 -19.90 -9.99 16.70
C TYR A 83 -20.48 -8.60 16.96
N ARG A 84 -20.79 -7.90 15.87
CA ARG A 84 -21.42 -6.58 15.90
C ARG A 84 -22.74 -6.63 15.19
N GLU A 85 -23.62 -5.70 15.56
CA GLU A 85 -24.88 -5.54 14.86
C GLU A 85 -24.65 -5.06 13.43
N LEU A 86 -25.26 -5.75 12.46
CA LEU A 86 -25.13 -5.44 11.04
C LEU A 86 -25.54 -4.00 10.71
N GLN A 87 -26.59 -3.49 11.37
CA GLN A 87 -27.10 -2.15 11.12
C GLN A 87 -26.06 -1.06 11.45
N ALA A 88 -25.38 -1.20 12.58
CA ALA A 88 -24.32 -0.28 13.00
C ALA A 88 -23.18 -0.25 11.98
N VAL A 89 -22.69 -1.43 11.56
CA VAL A 89 -21.63 -1.55 10.56
C VAL A 89 -22.04 -0.92 9.23
N LEU A 90 -23.28 -1.11 8.79
CA LEU A 90 -23.78 -0.50 7.55
C LEU A 90 -23.84 1.03 7.63
N GLN A 91 -24.20 1.59 8.79
CA GLN A 91 -24.22 3.04 8.99
C GLN A 91 -22.81 3.63 8.96
N GLU A 92 -21.87 3.02 9.69
CA GLU A 92 -20.45 3.39 9.68
C GLU A 92 -19.88 3.33 8.25
N HIS A 93 -20.14 2.24 7.53
CA HIS A 93 -19.66 2.07 6.17
C HIS A 93 -20.23 3.14 5.22
N LYS A 94 -21.51 3.49 5.35
CA LYS A 94 -22.12 4.57 4.54
C LYS A 94 -21.43 5.92 4.79
N GLN A 95 -21.10 6.22 6.05
CA GLN A 95 -20.38 7.45 6.40
C GLN A 95 -18.97 7.46 5.79
N LEU A 96 -18.21 6.37 5.95
CA LEU A 96 -16.87 6.23 5.38
C LEU A 96 -16.86 6.39 3.85
N VAL A 97 -17.84 5.80 3.16
CA VAL A 97 -17.97 5.95 1.70
C VAL A 97 -18.29 7.40 1.33
N ALA A 98 -19.16 8.08 2.08
CA ALA A 98 -19.50 9.47 1.82
C ALA A 98 -18.30 10.40 2.02
N GLU A 99 -17.48 10.18 3.04
CA GLU A 99 -16.25 10.94 3.29
C GLU A 99 -15.21 10.73 2.20
N ARG A 100 -14.97 9.48 1.78
CA ARG A 100 -14.07 9.16 0.66
C ARG A 100 -14.50 9.87 -0.62
N LYS A 101 -15.78 9.81 -0.97
CA LYS A 101 -16.33 10.50 -2.14
C LYS A 101 -16.15 12.03 -2.07
N LYS A 102 -16.32 12.62 -0.88
CA LYS A 102 -16.08 14.06 -0.68
C LYS A 102 -14.60 14.42 -0.87
N ALA A 103 -13.69 13.61 -0.34
CA ALA A 103 -12.25 13.83 -0.48
C ALA A 103 -11.79 13.68 -1.95
N GLU A 104 -12.28 12.65 -2.65
CA GLU A 104 -12.03 12.45 -4.09
C GLU A 104 -12.56 13.64 -4.90
N ALA A 105 -13.80 14.07 -4.66
CA ALA A 105 -14.38 15.21 -5.36
C ALA A 105 -13.62 16.52 -5.08
N ALA A 106 -13.06 16.71 -3.88
CA ALA A 106 -12.23 17.87 -3.56
C ALA A 106 -10.90 17.83 -4.34
N ARG A 107 -10.24 16.67 -4.35
CA ARG A 107 -9.01 16.44 -5.12
C ARG A 107 -9.22 16.67 -6.61
N ASP A 108 -10.31 16.17 -7.18
CA ASP A 108 -10.62 16.34 -8.60
C ASP A 108 -10.83 17.82 -8.96
N LYS A 109 -11.48 18.60 -8.08
CA LYS A 109 -11.63 20.04 -8.26
C LYS A 109 -10.29 20.77 -8.26
N GLU A 110 -9.38 20.39 -7.36
CA GLU A 110 -8.02 20.95 -7.31
C GLU A 110 -7.23 20.61 -8.57
N ILE A 111 -7.27 19.35 -9.01
CA ILE A 111 -6.62 18.89 -10.24
C ILE A 111 -7.17 19.67 -11.45
N GLN A 112 -8.49 19.82 -11.56
CA GLN A 112 -9.10 20.60 -12.63
C GLN A 112 -8.66 22.07 -12.61
N ALA A 113 -8.56 22.69 -11.44
CA ALA A 113 -8.06 24.05 -11.31
C ALA A 113 -6.59 24.16 -11.74
N ASN A 114 -5.77 23.16 -11.41
CA ASN A 114 -4.36 23.11 -11.80
C ASN A 114 -4.19 22.88 -13.30
N ILE A 115 -4.99 21.99 -13.91
CA ILE A 115 -5.00 21.75 -15.35
C ILE A 115 -5.35 23.04 -16.11
N LYS A 116 -6.32 23.82 -15.63
CA LYS A 116 -6.67 25.12 -16.24
C LYS A 116 -5.52 26.12 -16.19
N LYS A 117 -4.70 26.10 -15.12
CA LYS A 117 -3.53 26.98 -14.95
C LYS A 117 -2.29 26.49 -15.72
N TYR A 118 -2.20 25.19 -15.97
CA TYR A 118 -1.08 24.52 -16.61
C TYR A 118 -0.60 25.17 -17.94
N PRO A 119 -1.47 25.48 -18.92
CA PRO A 119 -0.99 26.03 -20.21
C PRO A 119 -0.32 27.41 -20.06
N ALA A 120 -0.78 28.23 -19.11
CA ALA A 120 -0.15 29.52 -18.84
C ALA A 120 1.22 29.36 -18.18
N ILE A 121 1.37 28.38 -17.29
CA ILE A 121 2.64 28.05 -16.64
C ILE A 121 3.64 27.50 -17.66
N LEU A 122 3.19 26.59 -18.54
CA LEU A 122 4.02 25.99 -19.57
C LEU A 122 4.61 27.06 -20.50
N LYS A 123 3.78 27.98 -21.00
CA LYS A 123 4.25 29.10 -21.85
C LYS A 123 5.30 29.97 -21.15
N LYS A 124 5.14 30.24 -19.85
CA LYS A 124 6.13 30.99 -19.06
C LYS A 124 7.45 30.22 -18.93
N TYR A 125 7.37 28.91 -18.72
CA TYR A 125 8.53 28.04 -18.61
C TYR A 125 9.29 27.95 -19.94
N GLU A 126 8.60 27.71 -21.05
CA GLU A 126 9.20 27.70 -22.40
C GLU A 126 9.87 29.04 -22.71
N ALA A 127 9.21 30.16 -22.40
CA ALA A 127 9.79 31.49 -22.57
C ALA A 127 11.04 31.71 -21.70
N SER A 128 11.10 31.12 -20.49
CA SER A 128 12.29 31.18 -19.64
C SER A 128 13.44 30.34 -20.16
N GLN A 129 13.16 29.16 -20.73
CA GLN A 129 14.18 28.31 -21.35
C GLN A 129 14.81 28.99 -22.56
N ILE A 130 13.99 29.56 -23.45
CA ILE A 130 14.49 30.30 -24.63
C ILE A 130 15.35 31.49 -24.21
N LYS A 131 15.00 32.21 -23.13
CA LYS A 131 15.83 33.29 -22.61
C LYS A 131 17.15 32.78 -22.04
N ALA A 132 17.11 31.69 -21.28
CA ALA A 132 18.30 31.08 -20.70
C ALA A 132 19.26 30.55 -21.78
N GLU A 133 18.74 29.99 -22.87
CA GLU A 133 19.53 29.57 -24.04
C GLU A 133 20.17 30.79 -24.71
N LYS A 134 19.40 31.83 -25.02
CA LYS A 134 19.94 33.07 -25.61
C LYS A 134 21.00 33.73 -24.73
N GLU A 135 20.81 33.78 -23.42
CA GLU A 135 21.81 34.31 -22.50
C GLU A 135 23.09 33.46 -22.45
N LYS A 136 22.99 32.13 -22.65
CA LYS A 136 24.16 31.27 -22.77
C LYS A 136 24.88 31.51 -24.08
N ASP A 137 24.15 31.56 -25.18
CA ASP A 137 24.72 31.83 -26.51
C ASP A 137 25.40 33.21 -26.54
N GLU A 138 24.77 34.24 -25.98
CA GLU A 138 25.37 35.58 -25.85
C GLU A 138 26.65 35.56 -25.00
N LYS A 139 26.66 34.83 -23.89
CA LYS A 139 27.85 34.68 -23.04
C LYS A 139 28.95 33.95 -23.80
N GLU A 140 28.65 32.86 -24.50
CA GLU A 140 29.61 32.12 -25.32
C GLU A 140 30.18 33.01 -26.43
N LEU A 141 29.34 33.75 -27.16
CA LEU A 141 29.77 34.70 -28.19
C LEU A 141 30.61 35.86 -27.63
N THR A 142 30.33 36.34 -26.42
CA THR A 142 31.14 37.38 -25.77
C THR A 142 32.48 36.82 -25.29
N LEU A 143 32.50 35.58 -24.78
CA LEU A 143 33.72 34.90 -24.39
C LEU A 143 34.59 34.67 -25.62
N GLU A 144 34.06 34.08 -26.70
CA GLU A 144 34.78 33.86 -27.95
C GLU A 144 35.36 35.13 -28.54
N ARG A 145 34.62 36.26 -28.50
CA ARG A 145 35.14 37.57 -28.90
C ARG A 145 36.35 37.97 -28.06
N ARG A 146 36.25 37.86 -26.74
CA ARG A 146 37.36 38.15 -25.82
C ARG A 146 38.56 37.22 -26.04
N ILE A 147 38.34 35.93 -26.30
CA ILE A 147 39.43 34.99 -26.62
C ILE A 147 40.15 35.44 -27.91
N ARG A 148 39.39 35.81 -28.94
CA ARG A 148 39.93 36.25 -30.23
C ARG A 148 40.77 37.52 -30.09
N GLU A 149 40.30 38.51 -29.34
CA GLU A 149 41.03 39.75 -29.07
C GLU A 149 42.34 39.49 -28.30
N ILE A 150 42.32 38.56 -27.34
CA ILE A 150 43.53 38.15 -26.61
C ILE A 150 44.52 37.45 -27.57
N HIS A 151 44.04 36.56 -28.43
CA HIS A 151 44.88 35.90 -29.44
C HIS A 151 45.47 36.90 -30.44
N GLU A 152 44.72 37.91 -30.87
CA GLU A 152 45.20 38.98 -31.75
C GLU A 152 46.28 39.85 -31.06
N TYR A 153 46.11 40.15 -29.77
CA TYR A 153 47.12 40.88 -29.00
C TYR A 153 48.45 40.12 -28.86
N PHE A 154 48.41 38.80 -28.68
CA PHE A 154 49.61 37.98 -28.53
C PHE A 154 50.21 37.48 -29.85
N GLY A 155 49.40 37.35 -30.91
CA GLY A 155 49.86 36.92 -32.24
C GLY A 155 50.10 35.42 -32.40
N TYR A 156 49.77 34.61 -31.38
CA TYR A 156 49.82 33.14 -31.43
C TYR A 156 48.68 32.53 -30.61
N TRP A 157 48.34 31.26 -30.88
CA TRP A 157 47.26 30.56 -30.20
C TRP A 157 47.66 30.24 -28.75
N LEU A 158 46.90 30.78 -27.79
CA LEU A 158 47.16 30.66 -26.36
C LEU A 158 46.13 29.72 -25.71
N ASP A 159 46.59 28.75 -24.92
CA ASP A 159 45.73 27.81 -24.21
C ASP A 159 44.92 28.51 -23.09
N PRO A 160 43.61 28.23 -22.94
CA PRO A 160 42.78 28.81 -21.87
C PRO A 160 43.21 28.46 -20.44
N LYS A 161 44.07 27.44 -20.28
CA LYS A 161 44.61 27.00 -18.99
C LYS A 161 45.92 27.71 -18.61
N ASP A 162 46.48 28.53 -19.49
CA ASP A 162 47.70 29.29 -19.21
C ASP A 162 47.40 30.43 -18.21
N PRO A 163 48.17 30.58 -17.12
CA PRO A 163 48.05 31.70 -16.19
C PRO A 163 48.03 33.09 -16.86
N ARG A 164 48.74 33.27 -17.98
CA ARG A 164 48.81 34.53 -18.73
C ARG A 164 47.46 34.91 -19.35
N PHE A 165 46.72 33.92 -19.82
CA PHE A 165 45.38 34.12 -20.37
C PHE A 165 44.43 34.67 -19.30
N GLY A 166 44.48 34.08 -18.10
CA GLY A 166 43.67 34.53 -16.95
C GLY A 166 43.92 35.97 -16.54
N VAL A 167 45.20 36.40 -16.50
CA VAL A 167 45.56 37.78 -16.13
C VAL A 167 45.06 38.79 -17.17
N MET A 168 45.22 38.49 -18.46
CA MET A 168 44.79 39.40 -19.53
C MET A 168 43.28 39.50 -19.65
N LEU A 169 42.57 38.39 -19.48
CA LEU A 169 41.11 38.38 -19.45
C LEU A 169 40.57 39.22 -18.28
N GLN A 170 41.18 39.14 -17.10
CA GLN A 170 40.83 39.98 -15.94
C GLN A 170 41.10 41.47 -16.16
N GLN A 171 42.20 41.82 -16.82
CA GLN A 171 42.51 43.22 -17.17
C GLN A 171 41.47 43.78 -18.15
N LYS A 172 41.10 43.03 -19.18
CA LYS A 172 40.09 43.43 -20.16
C LYS A 172 38.70 43.57 -19.53
N GLU A 173 38.30 42.65 -18.67
CA GLU A 173 37.05 42.81 -17.91
C GLU A 173 37.04 44.04 -17.01
N ALA A 174 38.19 44.41 -16.43
CA ALA A 174 38.31 45.59 -15.59
C ALA A 174 38.23 46.90 -16.42
N GLU A 175 38.80 46.91 -17.62
CA GLU A 175 38.71 48.01 -18.58
C GLU A 175 37.27 48.22 -19.08
N GLU A 176 36.60 47.15 -19.51
CA GLU A 176 35.20 47.19 -19.94
C GLU A 176 34.27 47.65 -18.80
N LYS A 177 34.43 47.13 -17.58
CA LYS A 177 33.65 47.55 -16.41
C LYS A 177 33.87 49.03 -16.05
N LYS A 178 35.06 49.57 -16.26
CA LYS A 178 35.35 51.00 -16.07
C LYS A 178 34.69 51.85 -17.17
N ALA A 179 34.80 51.42 -18.42
CA ALA A 179 34.18 52.08 -19.56
C ALA A 179 32.64 52.13 -19.44
N GLU A 180 31.99 51.02 -19.08
CA GLU A 180 30.54 50.98 -18.84
C GLU A 180 30.09 51.92 -17.72
N LYS A 181 30.85 51.98 -16.61
CA LYS A 181 30.53 52.87 -15.49
C LYS A 181 30.62 54.33 -15.90
N MET A 182 31.60 54.69 -16.72
CA MET A 182 31.76 56.04 -17.25
C MET A 182 30.66 56.38 -18.26
N ALA A 183 30.30 55.46 -19.15
CA ALA A 183 29.18 55.63 -20.09
C ALA A 183 27.83 55.79 -19.37
N LYS A 184 27.55 54.95 -18.36
CA LYS A 184 26.34 55.05 -17.51
C LYS A 184 26.29 56.37 -16.73
N ARG A 185 27.43 56.94 -16.34
CA ARG A 185 27.50 58.27 -15.69
C ARG A 185 27.18 59.38 -16.70
N ALA A 186 27.79 59.33 -17.89
CA ALA A 186 27.54 60.30 -18.95
C ALA A 186 26.09 60.29 -19.46
N GLU A 187 25.45 59.11 -19.58
CA GLU A 187 24.03 59.00 -19.94
C GLU A 187 23.09 59.58 -18.87
N LYS A 188 23.41 59.37 -17.59
CA LYS A 188 22.68 59.98 -16.48
C LYS A 188 22.83 61.50 -16.46
N GLU A 189 24.02 62.01 -16.78
CA GLU A 189 24.28 63.45 -16.90
C GLU A 189 23.54 64.06 -18.09
N LYS A 190 23.49 63.37 -19.25
CA LYS A 190 22.71 63.80 -20.41
C LYS A 190 21.20 63.83 -20.16
N LYS A 191 20.66 62.83 -19.45
CA LYS A 191 19.23 62.83 -19.03
C LYS A 191 18.92 63.98 -18.08
N LYS A 192 19.79 64.22 -17.09
CA LYS A 192 19.66 65.38 -16.19
C LYS A 192 19.73 66.72 -16.93
N PHE A 193 20.59 66.84 -17.94
CA PHE A 193 20.68 68.05 -18.76
C PHE A 193 19.43 68.26 -19.62
N ALA A 194 18.82 67.18 -20.13
CA ALA A 194 17.60 67.23 -20.93
C ALA A 194 16.33 67.51 -20.10
N ASP A 195 16.32 67.18 -18.80
CA ASP A 195 15.21 67.50 -17.89
C ASP A 195 15.29 68.94 -17.31
N ILE A 196 16.41 69.64 -17.51
CA ILE A 196 16.68 71.01 -16.99
C ILE A 196 16.52 72.09 -18.09
N VAL A 197 16.45 71.69 -19.37
CA VAL A 197 16.14 72.57 -20.53
C VAL A 197 14.69 72.37 -20.92
#